data_AF-A0A830DA10-F1
#
_entry.id   AF-A0A830DA10-F1
#
_cell.length_a   1.000
_cell.length_b   1.000
_cell.length_c   1.000
_cell.angle_alpha   90.00
_cell.angle_beta   90.00
_cell.angle_gamma   90.00
#
_symmetry.space_group_name_H-M   'P 1'
#
loop_
_entity.id
_entity.type
_entity.pdbx_description
1 polymer ?
#
loop_
_entity_poly.entity_id
_entity_poly.type
_entity_poly.pdbx_seq_one_letter_code
_entity_poly.pdbx_strand_id
1 'polypeptide(L)'
;MQLDGKIIAPTSREDWDSGLLQWLDFTGLSGLTIQGKGVIDGQGDVWWQDSGEMVQALRVSDSKGVTVTGLTIQNSQQAHLKFDNCEEVEVYEITINSPGNSPNTDGIHVQNSQQVSIHDNKIGCGDDCISIQTGSSRINITDVTCGPSHGISIGGLGKDSTTACVSDVTVSDCTITESDNGVRIKTW
;
A
#
# COMPACT_ATOMS: atom_id res chain seq x y z
N MET A 1 -17.80 -2.25 3.40
CA MET A 1 -17.92 -0.87 2.90
C MET A 1 -18.10 -0.90 1.40
N GLN A 2 -19.15 -0.28 0.89
CA GLN A 2 -19.34 -0.02 -0.55
C GLN A 2 -18.90 1.42 -0.84
N LEU A 3 -17.97 1.59 -1.78
CA LEU A 3 -17.49 2.89 -2.25
C LEU A 3 -17.68 3.00 -3.76
N ASP A 4 -18.69 3.78 -4.18
CA ASP A 4 -18.96 4.06 -5.59
C ASP A 4 -18.78 5.54 -5.95
N GLY A 5 -18.60 6.38 -4.93
CA GLY A 5 -18.32 7.80 -5.08
C GLY A 5 -16.82 8.11 -5.03
N LYS A 6 -16.50 9.40 -4.88
CA LYS A 6 -15.14 9.87 -4.68
C LYS A 6 -14.97 10.40 -3.26
N ILE A 7 -13.99 9.87 -2.54
CA ILE A 7 -13.47 10.45 -1.28
C ILE A 7 -12.25 11.29 -1.66
N ILE A 8 -12.22 12.56 -1.25
CA ILE A 8 -11.19 13.52 -1.65
C ILE A 8 -10.55 14.10 -0.41
N ALA A 9 -9.22 14.13 -0.38
CA ALA A 9 -8.50 14.58 0.79
C ALA A 9 -8.27 16.07 0.96
N PRO A 10 -8.39 16.63 2.19
CA PRO A 10 -8.04 18.02 2.41
C PRO A 10 -6.59 18.29 2.05
N THR A 11 -6.38 19.44 1.42
CA THR A 11 -5.05 19.93 1.02
C THR A 11 -4.38 20.78 2.10
N SER A 12 -5.08 21.11 3.19
CA SER A 12 -4.51 21.87 4.32
C SER A 12 -4.14 20.95 5.46
N ARG A 13 -2.93 21.12 6.03
CA ARG A 13 -2.46 20.39 7.22
C ARG A 13 -3.28 20.67 8.48
N GLU A 14 -3.91 21.85 8.55
CA GLU A 14 -4.76 22.23 9.67
C GLU A 14 -6.07 21.43 9.71
N ASP A 15 -6.49 20.85 8.57
CA ASP A 15 -7.69 20.01 8.49
C ASP A 15 -7.44 18.57 9.01
N TRP A 16 -6.18 18.23 9.29
CA TRP A 16 -5.78 16.93 9.83
C TRP A 16 -5.50 17.07 11.32
N ASP A 17 -6.13 16.22 12.13
CA ASP A 17 -5.80 16.18 13.55
C ASP A 17 -4.31 15.87 13.74
N SER A 18 -3.68 16.58 14.67
CA SER A 18 -2.25 16.41 14.95
C SER A 18 -1.95 14.98 15.39
N GLY A 19 -0.99 14.35 14.70
CA GLY A 19 -0.54 12.98 15.00
C GLY A 19 -1.25 11.87 14.23
N LEU A 20 -2.19 12.19 13.33
CA LEU A 20 -2.72 11.20 12.39
C LEU A 20 -1.65 10.84 11.34
N LEU A 21 -1.28 9.56 11.28
CA LEU A 21 -0.42 9.00 10.23
C LEU A 21 -1.22 8.43 9.06
N GLN A 22 -2.56 8.43 9.17
CA GLN A 22 -3.49 7.92 8.16
C GLN A 22 -4.81 8.69 8.18
N TRP A 23 -5.51 8.74 7.05
CA TRP A 23 -6.91 9.13 7.00
C TRP A 23 -7.83 7.96 7.32
N LEU A 24 -7.97 7.04 6.36
CA LEU A 24 -8.99 6.00 6.41
C LEU A 24 -8.38 4.86 7.19
N ASP A 25 -8.75 4.76 8.46
CA ASP A 25 -8.22 3.77 9.38
C ASP A 25 -9.30 2.76 9.76
N PHE A 26 -9.01 1.49 9.51
CA PHE A 26 -9.88 0.37 9.84
C PHE A 26 -9.14 -0.58 10.79
N THR A 27 -9.57 -0.63 12.04
CA THR A 27 -8.81 -1.31 13.10
C THR A 27 -9.66 -2.33 13.86
N GLY A 28 -9.13 -3.52 14.11
CA GLY A 28 -9.79 -4.51 14.97
C GLY A 28 -11.01 -5.19 14.34
N LEU A 29 -11.06 -5.31 13.01
CA LEU A 29 -12.23 -5.80 12.28
C LEU A 29 -12.06 -7.26 11.85
N SER A 30 -13.18 -7.96 11.69
CA SER A 30 -13.23 -9.30 11.13
C SER A 30 -14.24 -9.37 9.98
N GLY A 31 -13.83 -9.93 8.83
CA GLY A 31 -14.69 -10.00 7.64
C GLY A 31 -14.90 -8.65 6.95
N LEU A 32 -13.89 -7.75 6.99
CA LEU A 32 -13.98 -6.44 6.34
C LEU A 32 -13.84 -6.60 4.83
N THR A 33 -14.88 -6.25 4.07
CA THR A 33 -14.76 -6.05 2.62
C THR A 33 -14.88 -4.57 2.27
N ILE A 34 -13.88 -4.00 1.61
CA ILE A 34 -13.90 -2.66 1.02
C ILE A 34 -13.99 -2.83 -0.50
N GLN A 35 -15.12 -2.46 -1.10
CA GLN A 35 -15.41 -2.77 -2.49
C GLN A 35 -16.14 -1.64 -3.20
N GLY A 36 -16.16 -1.70 -4.53
CA GLY A 36 -16.98 -0.84 -5.38
C GLY A 36 -16.22 -0.40 -6.62
N LYS A 37 -16.59 0.75 -7.18
CA LYS A 37 -15.91 1.37 -8.33
C LYS A 37 -15.49 2.82 -8.08
N GLY A 38 -15.53 3.22 -6.83
CA GLY A 38 -15.22 4.58 -6.40
C GLY A 38 -13.72 4.86 -6.32
N VAL A 39 -13.42 6.10 -5.96
CA VAL A 39 -12.07 6.66 -5.98
C VAL A 39 -11.73 7.21 -4.60
N ILE A 40 -10.55 6.88 -4.08
CA ILE A 40 -9.91 7.55 -2.95
C ILE A 40 -8.80 8.43 -3.54
N ASP A 41 -8.92 9.75 -3.42
CA ASP A 41 -7.96 10.73 -3.96
C ASP A 41 -7.29 11.49 -2.83
N GLY A 42 -6.01 11.20 -2.61
CA GLY A 42 -5.21 11.81 -1.53
C GLY A 42 -4.78 13.26 -1.82
N GLN A 43 -4.96 13.78 -3.03
CA GLN A 43 -4.48 15.13 -3.40
C GLN A 43 -3.00 15.37 -3.02
N GLY A 44 -2.16 14.35 -3.21
CA GLY A 44 -0.76 14.26 -2.75
C GLY A 44 0.19 15.38 -3.23
N ASP A 45 -0.09 16.03 -4.35
CA ASP A 45 0.81 17.01 -4.97
C ASP A 45 1.22 18.16 -4.04
N VAL A 46 0.29 18.66 -3.20
CA VAL A 46 0.61 19.73 -2.24
C VAL A 46 1.55 19.26 -1.13
N TRP A 47 1.60 17.95 -0.87
CA TRP A 47 2.40 17.34 0.18
C TRP A 47 3.78 16.95 -0.30
N TRP A 48 3.90 16.50 -1.55
CA TRP A 48 5.18 16.07 -2.11
C TRP A 48 6.19 17.21 -2.29
N GLN A 49 5.73 18.47 -2.28
CA GLN A 49 6.58 19.67 -2.35
C GLN A 49 7.16 20.07 -0.99
N ASP A 50 6.62 19.54 0.12
CA ASP A 50 6.98 19.95 1.47
C ASP A 50 7.49 18.72 2.25
N SER A 51 8.64 18.82 2.92
CA SER A 51 9.29 17.67 3.58
C SER A 51 8.62 17.27 4.91
N GLY A 52 7.32 17.53 5.03
CA GLY A 52 6.52 17.28 6.23
C GLY A 52 6.15 15.81 6.41
N GLU A 53 5.54 15.49 7.55
CA GLU A 53 4.96 14.17 7.80
C GLU A 53 3.81 13.93 6.81
N MET A 54 3.95 12.90 5.98
CA MET A 54 2.97 12.54 4.96
C MET A 54 2.00 11.49 5.50
N VAL A 55 0.72 11.69 5.22
CA VAL A 55 -0.38 10.85 5.72
C VAL A 55 -0.65 9.69 4.74
N GLN A 56 -0.93 8.49 5.24
CA GLN A 56 -1.33 7.35 4.42
C GLN A 56 -2.82 7.46 4.04
N ALA A 57 -3.17 7.10 2.80
CA ALA A 57 -4.55 7.21 2.35
C ALA A 57 -5.48 6.19 3.05
N LEU A 58 -5.13 4.90 2.99
CA LEU A 58 -5.93 3.80 3.55
C LEU A 58 -5.07 2.83 4.34
N ARG A 59 -5.41 2.64 5.61
CA ARG A 59 -4.76 1.69 6.52
C ARG A 59 -5.81 0.72 7.08
N VAL A 60 -5.46 -0.56 7.08
CA VAL A 60 -6.16 -1.60 7.83
C VAL A 60 -5.19 -2.20 8.83
N SER A 61 -5.57 -2.25 10.11
CA SER A 61 -4.75 -2.89 11.13
C SER A 61 -5.50 -3.82 12.07
N ASP A 62 -4.76 -4.74 12.69
CA ASP A 62 -5.27 -5.63 13.74
C ASP A 62 -6.53 -6.39 13.33
N SER A 63 -6.61 -6.79 12.05
CA SER A 63 -7.84 -7.26 11.41
C SER A 63 -7.66 -8.63 10.75
N LYS A 64 -8.76 -9.37 10.59
CA LYS A 64 -8.75 -10.71 10.01
C LYS A 64 -9.84 -10.90 8.94
N GLY A 65 -9.49 -11.52 7.81
CA GLY A 65 -10.44 -11.73 6.71
C GLY A 65 -10.78 -10.38 6.06
N VAL A 66 -9.76 -9.75 5.49
CA VAL A 66 -9.86 -8.42 4.87
C VAL A 66 -9.81 -8.57 3.36
N THR A 67 -10.79 -8.00 2.66
CA THR A 67 -10.83 -7.96 1.20
C THR A 67 -10.88 -6.51 0.73
N VAL A 68 -10.02 -6.11 -0.21
CA VAL A 68 -10.07 -4.82 -0.89
C VAL A 68 -10.16 -5.04 -2.40
N THR A 69 -11.21 -4.55 -3.06
CA THR A 69 -11.43 -4.83 -4.48
C THR A 69 -12.16 -3.75 -5.28
N GLY A 70 -11.83 -3.63 -6.57
CA GLY A 70 -12.55 -2.79 -7.55
C GLY A 70 -12.30 -1.27 -7.45
N LEU A 71 -11.58 -0.83 -6.42
CA LEU A 71 -11.36 0.59 -6.13
C LEU A 71 -10.23 1.20 -6.96
N THR A 72 -10.27 2.52 -7.09
CA THR A 72 -9.10 3.32 -7.48
C THR A 72 -8.57 4.10 -6.27
N ILE A 73 -7.27 4.00 -5.98
CA ILE A 73 -6.58 4.82 -4.97
C ILE A 73 -5.51 5.64 -5.69
N GLN A 74 -5.60 6.97 -5.62
CA GLN A 74 -4.71 7.84 -6.40
C GLN A 74 -4.18 9.00 -5.59
N ASN A 75 -3.01 9.50 -6.00
CA ASN A 75 -2.35 10.67 -5.43
C ASN A 75 -2.28 10.61 -3.89
N SER A 76 -1.94 9.44 -3.34
CA SER A 76 -1.75 9.31 -1.89
C SER A 76 -0.55 10.16 -1.46
N GLN A 77 -0.63 10.82 -0.30
CA GLN A 77 0.47 11.63 0.21
C GLN A 77 1.68 10.74 0.53
N GLN A 78 1.44 9.54 1.07
CA GLN A 78 2.42 8.48 1.29
C GLN A 78 1.93 7.15 0.69
N ALA A 79 2.14 6.01 1.36
CA ALA A 79 1.65 4.70 0.92
C ALA A 79 0.11 4.72 0.71
N HIS A 80 -0.35 4.13 -0.40
CA HIS A 80 -1.75 4.15 -0.80
C HIS A 80 -2.60 3.20 0.03
N LEU A 81 -2.15 1.96 0.19
CA LEU A 81 -2.84 0.92 0.93
C LEU A 81 -1.87 0.20 1.87
N LYS A 82 -2.10 0.31 3.18
CA LYS A 82 -1.28 -0.32 4.20
C LYS A 82 -2.05 -1.39 4.97
N PHE A 83 -1.41 -2.54 5.15
CA PHE A 83 -1.82 -3.58 6.09
C PHE A 83 -0.78 -3.71 7.21
N ASP A 84 -1.26 -3.69 8.45
CA ASP A 84 -0.39 -3.80 9.64
C ASP A 84 -1.04 -4.76 10.65
N ASN A 85 -0.36 -5.86 10.98
CA ASN A 85 -0.89 -6.87 11.89
C ASN A 85 -2.24 -7.47 11.41
N CYS A 86 -2.34 -7.82 10.13
CA CYS A 86 -3.52 -8.43 9.54
C CYS A 86 -3.32 -9.91 9.20
N GLU A 87 -4.41 -10.69 9.19
CA GLU A 87 -4.42 -12.08 8.74
C GLU A 87 -5.51 -12.31 7.69
N GLU A 88 -5.27 -13.19 6.71
CA GLU A 88 -6.26 -13.52 5.66
C GLU A 88 -6.66 -12.25 4.88
N VAL A 89 -5.68 -11.64 4.21
CA VAL A 89 -5.85 -10.43 3.41
C VAL A 89 -5.91 -10.79 1.93
N GLU A 90 -6.87 -10.23 1.21
CA GLU A 90 -7.02 -10.40 -0.24
C GLU A 90 -7.20 -9.02 -0.91
N VAL A 91 -6.36 -8.71 -1.89
CA VAL A 91 -6.41 -7.45 -2.64
C VAL A 91 -6.41 -7.74 -4.13
N TYR A 92 -7.51 -7.38 -4.81
CA TYR A 92 -7.65 -7.69 -6.23
C TYR A 92 -8.49 -6.71 -7.02
N GLU A 93 -8.24 -6.63 -8.33
CA GLU A 93 -8.93 -5.73 -9.26
C GLU A 93 -8.90 -4.26 -8.81
N ILE A 94 -7.87 -3.84 -8.06
CA ILE A 94 -7.68 -2.42 -7.71
C ILE A 94 -6.75 -1.72 -8.70
N THR A 95 -6.94 -0.41 -8.83
CA THR A 95 -6.02 0.48 -9.54
C THR A 95 -5.38 1.46 -8.56
N ILE A 96 -4.05 1.50 -8.54
CA ILE A 96 -3.27 2.52 -7.83
C ILE A 96 -2.57 3.40 -8.86
N ASN A 97 -2.68 4.73 -8.71
CA ASN A 97 -2.07 5.67 -9.65
C ASN A 97 -1.58 6.96 -8.98
N SER A 98 -0.27 7.17 -9.01
CA SER A 98 0.41 8.43 -8.70
C SER A 98 1.59 8.65 -9.66
N PRO A 99 2.07 9.89 -9.85
CA PRO A 99 3.25 10.16 -10.68
C PRO A 99 4.47 9.33 -10.26
N GLY A 100 5.29 8.87 -11.21
CA GLY A 100 6.50 8.08 -10.90
C GLY A 100 7.58 8.80 -10.09
N ASN A 101 7.45 10.11 -9.90
CA ASN A 101 8.33 10.94 -9.09
C ASN A 101 7.68 11.38 -7.75
N SER A 102 6.51 10.85 -7.37
CA SER A 102 5.90 11.16 -6.07
C SER A 102 6.62 10.43 -4.93
N PRO A 103 7.25 11.14 -3.99
CA PRO A 103 8.14 10.57 -2.99
C PRO A 103 7.39 9.65 -2.02
N ASN A 104 7.94 8.47 -1.75
CA ASN A 104 7.48 7.53 -0.70
C ASN A 104 6.01 7.09 -0.86
N THR A 105 5.54 7.00 -2.09
CA THR A 105 4.14 6.65 -2.40
C THR A 105 3.97 5.16 -2.68
N ASP A 106 4.41 4.29 -1.77
CA ASP A 106 4.26 2.83 -1.93
C ASP A 106 2.83 2.47 -2.39
N GLY A 107 2.70 1.49 -3.29
CA GLY A 107 1.39 1.02 -3.73
C GLY A 107 0.68 0.25 -2.62
N ILE A 108 1.09 -0.99 -2.40
CA ILE A 108 0.59 -1.83 -1.30
C ILE A 108 1.74 -2.09 -0.31
N HIS A 109 1.56 -1.66 0.93
CA HIS A 109 2.54 -1.80 2.00
C HIS A 109 2.07 -2.85 3.02
N VAL A 110 2.79 -3.95 3.14
CA VAL A 110 2.43 -5.09 4.01
C VAL A 110 3.44 -5.20 5.15
N GLN A 111 2.95 -5.10 6.39
CA GLN A 111 3.77 -5.22 7.60
C GLN A 111 3.09 -6.11 8.63
N ASN A 112 3.85 -6.92 9.38
CA ASN A 112 3.35 -7.78 10.45
C ASN A 112 2.17 -8.69 10.05
N SER A 113 2.00 -8.99 8.76
CA SER A 113 0.76 -9.58 8.24
C SER A 113 0.99 -10.97 7.64
N GLN A 114 0.00 -11.85 7.76
CA GLN A 114 0.12 -13.25 7.34
C GLN A 114 -1.02 -13.68 6.42
N GLN A 115 -0.74 -14.59 5.49
CA GLN A 115 -1.74 -15.09 4.52
C GLN A 115 -2.31 -13.93 3.70
N VAL A 116 -1.43 -13.30 2.91
CA VAL A 116 -1.78 -12.14 2.08
C VAL A 116 -1.75 -12.54 0.62
N SER A 117 -2.85 -12.33 -0.09
CA SER A 117 -3.01 -12.57 -1.51
C SER A 117 -3.20 -11.23 -2.24
N ILE A 118 -2.31 -10.90 -3.17
CA ILE A 118 -2.37 -9.66 -3.97
C ILE A 118 -2.36 -10.06 -5.44
N HIS A 119 -3.46 -9.85 -6.16
CA HIS A 119 -3.56 -10.30 -7.55
C HIS A 119 -4.44 -9.44 -8.45
N ASP A 120 -4.27 -9.54 -9.76
CA ASP A 120 -5.10 -8.82 -10.75
C ASP A 120 -5.13 -7.29 -10.56
N ASN A 121 -4.02 -6.71 -10.10
CA ASN A 121 -3.93 -5.30 -9.76
C ASN A 121 -3.11 -4.52 -10.79
N LYS A 122 -3.44 -3.23 -10.95
CA LYS A 122 -2.61 -2.28 -11.70
C LYS A 122 -2.10 -1.20 -10.75
N ILE A 123 -0.79 -1.10 -10.60
CA ILE A 123 -0.15 -0.21 -9.63
C ILE A 123 0.89 0.66 -10.33
N GLY A 124 0.70 1.96 -10.28
CA GLY A 124 1.69 2.98 -10.66
C GLY A 124 1.87 3.98 -9.53
N CYS A 125 3.11 4.20 -9.10
CA CYS A 125 3.46 5.14 -8.04
C CYS A 125 4.93 5.57 -8.12
N GLY A 126 5.39 6.39 -7.18
CA GLY A 126 6.77 6.88 -7.12
C GLY A 126 7.68 6.17 -6.11
N ASP A 127 7.24 5.04 -5.53
CA ASP A 127 8.10 4.19 -4.69
C ASP A 127 7.78 2.70 -4.94
N ASP A 128 8.01 1.83 -3.96
CA ASP A 128 7.75 0.39 -4.09
C ASP A 128 6.29 0.11 -4.47
N CYS A 129 6.14 -0.65 -5.54
CA CYS A 129 4.84 -1.08 -6.05
C CYS A 129 4.10 -1.93 -5.01
N ILE A 130 4.84 -2.89 -4.45
CA ILE A 130 4.45 -3.67 -3.29
C ILE A 130 5.67 -3.73 -2.39
N SER A 131 5.54 -3.31 -1.14
CA SER A 131 6.59 -3.42 -0.13
C SER A 131 6.19 -4.39 0.98
N ILE A 132 7.07 -5.36 1.25
CA ILE A 132 6.87 -6.40 2.25
C ILE A 132 7.87 -6.18 3.38
N GLN A 133 7.36 -5.76 4.53
CA GLN A 133 8.14 -5.45 5.72
C GLN A 133 8.18 -6.62 6.70
N THR A 134 9.02 -6.47 7.72
CA THR A 134 9.22 -7.45 8.79
C THR A 134 7.90 -7.92 9.44
N GLY A 135 7.92 -9.15 9.96
CA GLY A 135 6.77 -9.78 10.59
C GLY A 135 5.77 -10.38 9.59
N SER A 136 6.04 -10.29 8.29
CA SER A 136 5.14 -10.75 7.24
C SER A 136 5.48 -12.16 6.74
N SER A 137 4.47 -12.99 6.47
CA SER A 137 4.70 -14.33 5.92
C SER A 137 3.53 -14.89 5.11
N ARG A 138 3.76 -15.90 4.27
CA ARG A 138 2.74 -16.52 3.40
C ARG A 138 2.09 -15.47 2.51
N ILE A 139 2.93 -14.81 1.71
CA ILE A 139 2.54 -13.73 0.81
C ILE A 139 2.55 -14.28 -0.63
N ASN A 140 1.44 -14.16 -1.33
CA ASN A 140 1.32 -14.54 -2.74
C ASN A 140 0.98 -13.29 -3.57
N ILE A 141 1.82 -13.01 -4.57
CA ILE A 141 1.65 -11.88 -5.49
C ILE A 141 1.61 -12.43 -6.92
N THR A 142 0.49 -12.27 -7.61
CA THR A 142 0.28 -12.87 -8.94
C THR A 142 -0.45 -11.92 -9.89
N ASP A 143 -0.14 -11.91 -11.18
CA ASP A 143 -0.86 -11.11 -12.19
C ASP A 143 -0.94 -9.60 -11.86
N VAL A 144 0.09 -9.04 -11.24
CA VAL A 144 0.18 -7.59 -10.97
C VAL A 144 0.91 -6.89 -12.10
N THR A 145 0.29 -5.83 -12.64
CA THR A 145 0.97 -4.87 -13.52
C THR A 145 1.49 -3.71 -12.69
N CYS A 146 2.79 -3.49 -12.76
CA CYS A 146 3.53 -2.61 -11.89
C CYS A 146 4.36 -1.62 -12.72
N GLY A 147 4.09 -0.33 -12.60
CA GLY A 147 4.82 0.68 -13.37
C GLY A 147 4.04 1.97 -13.62
N PRO A 148 4.66 3.16 -13.39
CA PRO A 148 6.00 3.37 -12.84
C PRO A 148 6.11 2.97 -11.36
N SER A 149 7.30 2.61 -10.86
CA SER A 149 7.54 2.27 -9.43
C SER A 149 9.03 2.03 -9.09
N HIS A 150 9.34 1.60 -7.86
CA HIS A 150 10.62 1.00 -7.49
C HIS A 150 10.66 -0.54 -7.54
N GLY A 151 9.60 -1.19 -8.04
CA GLY A 151 9.46 -2.64 -8.15
C GLY A 151 8.74 -3.28 -6.95
N ILE A 152 8.78 -4.61 -6.88
CA ILE A 152 8.26 -5.40 -5.75
C ILE A 152 9.42 -5.66 -4.79
N SER A 153 9.33 -5.14 -3.57
CA SER A 153 10.43 -5.13 -2.62
C SER A 153 10.12 -5.87 -1.32
N ILE A 154 11.05 -6.71 -0.88
CA ILE A 154 11.13 -7.12 0.53
C ILE A 154 12.08 -6.17 1.26
N GLY A 155 11.62 -5.51 2.33
CA GLY A 155 12.42 -4.61 3.16
C GLY A 155 12.21 -3.11 2.92
N GLY A 156 12.98 -2.21 3.52
CA GLY A 156 14.26 -2.43 4.21
C GLY A 156 14.17 -3.16 5.56
N LEU A 157 14.83 -4.31 5.66
CA LEU A 157 14.83 -5.16 6.85
C LEU A 157 16.04 -4.90 7.75
N GLY A 158 15.85 -4.97 9.07
CA GLY A 158 16.95 -4.97 10.04
C GLY A 158 17.55 -3.60 10.36
N LYS A 159 16.78 -2.52 10.16
CA LYS A 159 17.20 -1.16 10.53
C LYS A 159 17.67 -1.11 11.98
N ASP A 160 18.69 -0.30 12.27
CA ASP A 160 19.25 -0.12 13.61
C ASP A 160 19.74 -1.44 14.24
N SER A 161 20.27 -2.35 13.42
CA SER A 161 20.76 -3.68 13.82
C SER A 161 19.68 -4.57 14.47
N THR A 162 18.41 -4.34 14.11
CA THR A 162 17.30 -5.16 14.60
C THR A 162 17.19 -6.48 13.85
N THR A 163 16.62 -7.50 14.51
CA THR A 163 16.23 -8.73 13.82
C THR A 163 14.93 -8.50 13.06
N ALA A 164 14.92 -8.83 11.77
CA ALA A 164 13.74 -8.77 10.92
C ALA A 164 13.51 -10.11 10.23
N CYS A 165 12.24 -10.47 10.04
CA CYS A 165 11.85 -11.74 9.45
C CYS A 165 10.75 -11.54 8.41
N VAL A 166 10.97 -12.06 7.22
CA VAL A 166 9.97 -12.22 6.16
C VAL A 166 10.17 -13.63 5.60
N SER A 167 9.10 -14.39 5.41
CA SER A 167 9.19 -15.77 4.95
C SER A 167 8.02 -16.19 4.06
N ASP A 168 8.24 -17.18 3.22
CA ASP A 168 7.20 -17.75 2.35
C ASP A 168 6.51 -16.69 1.47
N VAL A 169 7.30 -16.10 0.57
CA VAL A 169 6.85 -15.08 -0.39
C VAL A 169 6.97 -15.65 -1.80
N THR A 170 5.88 -15.64 -2.54
CA THR A 170 5.83 -16.03 -3.95
C THR A 170 5.41 -14.83 -4.80
N VAL A 171 6.16 -14.57 -5.86
CA VAL A 171 5.82 -13.57 -6.89
C VAL A 171 5.84 -14.29 -8.24
N SER A 172 4.71 -14.34 -8.95
CA SER A 172 4.62 -14.92 -10.29
C SER A 172 3.76 -14.09 -11.23
N ASP A 173 3.94 -14.28 -12.54
CA ASP A 173 3.07 -13.71 -13.60
C ASP A 173 2.88 -12.19 -13.55
N CYS A 174 3.79 -11.47 -12.89
CA CYS A 174 3.75 -10.01 -12.78
C CYS A 174 4.47 -9.35 -13.97
N THR A 175 3.93 -8.23 -14.43
CA THR A 175 4.57 -7.35 -15.41
C THR A 175 5.11 -6.12 -14.69
N ILE A 176 6.43 -5.96 -14.66
CA ILE A 176 7.08 -4.80 -14.04
C ILE A 176 7.75 -3.96 -15.14
N THR A 177 7.27 -2.74 -15.32
CA THR A 177 7.69 -1.82 -16.38
C THR A 177 7.94 -0.43 -15.82
N GLU A 178 8.78 0.36 -16.50
CA GLU A 178 9.05 1.76 -16.11
C GLU A 178 9.40 1.93 -14.62
N SER A 179 10.09 0.93 -14.07
CA SER A 179 10.40 0.84 -12.66
C SER A 179 11.91 0.77 -12.44
N ASP A 180 12.40 1.31 -11.33
CA ASP A 180 13.83 1.31 -11.00
C ASP A 180 14.39 -0.12 -10.82
N ASN A 181 13.54 -1.02 -10.33
CA ASN A 181 13.88 -2.43 -10.11
C ASN A 181 12.73 -3.32 -10.56
N GLY A 182 13.03 -4.60 -10.82
CA GLY A 182 12.03 -5.66 -10.94
C GLY A 182 11.59 -6.15 -9.57
N VAL A 183 12.16 -7.27 -9.14
CA VAL A 183 12.03 -7.78 -7.76
C VAL A 183 13.29 -7.43 -6.97
N ARG A 184 13.14 -6.97 -5.73
CA ARG A 184 14.23 -6.45 -4.90
C ARG A 184 14.13 -6.95 -3.46
N ILE A 185 15.28 -7.22 -2.84
CA ILE A 185 15.39 -7.46 -1.39
C ILE A 185 16.35 -6.41 -0.82
N LYS A 186 15.93 -5.71 0.23
CA LYS A 186 16.67 -4.65 0.92
C LYS A 186 16.88 -5.02 2.38
N THR A 187 18.12 -5.10 2.82
CA THR A 187 18.49 -5.23 4.24
C THR A 187 19.46 -4.11 4.61
N TRP A 188 19.47 -3.72 5.88
CA TRP A 188 20.47 -2.81 6.45
C TRP A 188 21.80 -3.51 6.74
#